data_AF-A0A8S0ZF54-F1
#
_entry.id   AF-A0A8S0ZF54-F1
#
_cell.length_a   1.000
_cell.length_b   1.000
_cell.length_c   1.000
_cell.angle_alpha   90.00
_cell.angle_beta   90.00
_cell.angle_gamma   90.00
#
_symmetry.space_group_name_H-M   'P 1'
#
loop_
_entity.id
_entity.type
_entity.pdbx_description
1 polymer ?
#
loop_
_entity_poly.entity_id
_entity_poly.type
_entity_poly.pdbx_seq_one_letter_code
_entity_poly.pdbx_strand_id
1 'polypeptide(L)'
;MNKTTEPTLAELTETAIKILRRNNKGIFLFVEGGRIDHGHHDNRVQFALDETVQLSEAVKRAAGLLSQDDTLIVVTADHAHVMSINGYSNRGHDILGISRNTDTNKAPYMTLSYTNGPGFYNLTGNGVRPDVTKLQNFGK
;
A
#
# COMPACT_ATOMS: atom_id res chain seq x y z
N MET A 1 17.44 10.67 -1.38
CA MET A 1 16.94 11.82 -0.58
C MET A 1 16.13 12.71 -1.51
N ASN A 2 14.83 12.83 -1.26
CA ASN A 2 13.90 13.52 -2.16
C ASN A 2 14.12 15.03 -2.08
N LYS A 3 14.11 15.72 -3.21
CA LYS A 3 14.22 17.19 -3.31
C LYS A 3 12.81 17.76 -3.13
N THR A 4 12.42 18.06 -1.89
CA THR A 4 11.01 18.18 -1.47
C THR A 4 10.42 19.58 -1.63
N THR A 5 9.65 19.79 -2.71
CA THR A 5 8.64 20.86 -2.79
C THR A 5 7.22 20.34 -2.53
N GLU A 6 7.03 19.02 -2.44
CA GLU A 6 5.72 18.38 -2.25
C GLU A 6 5.54 17.96 -0.80
N PRO A 7 4.43 18.35 -0.13
CA PRO A 7 4.14 17.93 1.23
C PRO A 7 3.66 16.48 1.28
N THR A 8 3.96 15.80 2.38
CA THR A 8 3.40 14.50 2.73
C THR A 8 1.92 14.60 3.10
N LEU A 9 1.21 13.47 3.05
CA LEU A 9 -0.20 13.42 3.47
C LEU A 9 -0.37 13.81 4.95
N ALA A 10 0.62 13.47 5.79
CA ALA A 10 0.64 13.86 7.20
C ALA A 10 0.79 15.37 7.40
N GLU A 11 1.65 16.04 6.62
CA GLU A 11 1.83 17.50 6.66
C GLU A 11 0.58 18.25 6.17
N LEU A 12 -0.06 17.75 5.10
CA LEU A 12 -1.34 18.28 4.62
C LEU A 12 -2.44 18.13 5.68
N THR A 13 -2.54 16.95 6.30
CA THR A 13 -3.50 16.66 7.38
C THR A 13 -3.30 17.60 8.58
N GLU A 14 -2.06 17.74 9.05
CA GLU A 14 -1.74 18.66 10.14
C GLU A 14 -2.13 20.11 9.81
N THR A 15 -1.79 20.56 8.59
CA THR A 15 -2.09 21.92 8.16
C THR A 15 -3.59 22.16 8.11
N ALA A 16 -4.36 21.22 7.55
CA ALA A 16 -5.81 21.29 7.52
C ALA A 16 -6.41 21.36 8.92
N ILE A 17 -5.97 20.49 9.85
CA ILE A 17 -6.42 20.50 11.24
C ILE A 17 -6.12 21.85 11.91
N LYS A 18 -4.90 22.39 11.76
CA LYS A 18 -4.50 23.68 12.35
C LYS A 18 -5.35 24.86 11.85
N ILE A 19 -5.76 24.83 10.58
CA ILE A 19 -6.60 25.87 9.98
C ILE A 19 -8.05 25.70 10.45
N LEU A 20 -8.61 24.50 10.33
CA LEU A 20 -10.03 24.22 10.59
C LEU A 20 -10.39 24.38 12.07
N ARG A 21 -9.49 23.99 13.00
CA ARG A 21 -9.73 24.10 14.47
C ARG A 21 -9.94 25.52 14.98
N ARG A 22 -9.75 26.54 14.14
CA ARG A 22 -10.11 27.93 14.47
C ARG A 22 -11.63 28.13 14.54
N ASN A 23 -12.43 27.23 13.98
CA ASN A 23 -13.88 27.25 14.07
C ASN A 23 -14.36 26.64 15.41
N ASN A 24 -15.03 27.45 16.23
CA ASN A 24 -15.56 27.03 17.53
C ASN A 24 -16.84 26.16 17.43
N LYS A 25 -17.43 26.00 16.25
CA LYS A 25 -18.61 25.13 16.02
C LYS A 25 -18.25 23.68 15.69
N GLY A 26 -16.95 23.34 15.68
CA GLY A 26 -16.46 22.05 15.23
C GLY A 26 -16.07 22.04 13.75
N ILE A 27 -15.56 20.90 13.30
CA ILE A 27 -14.98 20.73 11.97
C ILE A 27 -15.41 19.40 11.35
N PHE A 28 -15.41 19.35 10.03
CA PHE A 28 -15.39 18.11 9.25
C PHE A 28 -14.14 18.14 8.38
N LEU A 29 -13.40 17.03 8.36
CA LEU A 29 -12.20 16.87 7.54
C LEU A 29 -12.19 15.48 6.94
N PHE A 30 -12.05 15.42 5.61
CA PHE A 30 -11.83 14.20 4.85
C PHE A 30 -10.39 14.18 4.33
N VAL A 31 -9.69 13.07 4.57
CA VAL A 31 -8.31 12.85 4.15
C VAL A 31 -8.26 11.52 3.40
N GLU A 32 -7.67 11.53 2.20
CA GLU A 32 -7.66 10.38 1.31
C GLU A 32 -6.23 9.95 0.96
N GLY A 33 -5.94 8.66 1.14
CA GLY A 33 -4.71 8.01 0.67
C GLY A 33 -4.87 7.45 -0.75
N GLY A 34 -5.31 8.28 -1.71
CA GLY A 34 -5.82 7.80 -3.01
C GLY A 34 -4.80 7.05 -3.87
N ARG A 35 -3.49 7.20 -3.62
CA ARG A 35 -2.47 6.52 -4.41
C ARG A 35 -2.25 5.05 -4.02
N ILE A 36 -2.85 4.57 -2.92
CA ILE A 36 -2.93 3.14 -2.60
C ILE A 36 -3.63 2.39 -3.74
N ASP A 37 -4.77 2.92 -4.19
CA ASP A 37 -5.56 2.40 -5.30
C ASP A 37 -4.76 2.39 -6.62
N HIS A 38 -4.15 3.52 -6.97
CA HIS A 38 -3.29 3.61 -8.16
C HIS A 38 -2.15 2.59 -8.15
N GLY A 39 -1.51 2.38 -6.99
CA GLY A 39 -0.46 1.38 -6.83
C GLY A 39 -0.95 -0.04 -7.08
N HIS A 40 -2.16 -0.38 -6.62
CA HIS A 40 -2.75 -1.69 -6.89
C HIS A 40 -3.17 -1.86 -8.36
N HIS A 41 -3.76 -0.85 -9.00
CA HIS A 41 -4.09 -0.87 -10.42
C HIS A 41 -2.87 -1.10 -11.32
N ASP A 42 -1.75 -0.47 -10.99
CA ASP A 42 -0.48 -0.65 -11.71
C ASP A 42 0.27 -1.94 -11.33
N ASN A 43 -0.27 -2.75 -10.42
CA ASN A 43 0.39 -3.90 -9.79
C ASN A 43 1.76 -3.56 -9.15
N ARG A 44 1.94 -2.31 -8.71
CA ARG A 44 3.15 -1.83 -8.03
C ARG A 44 2.99 -1.97 -6.52
N VAL A 45 3.11 -3.20 -6.02
CA VAL A 45 2.76 -3.52 -4.62
C VAL A 45 3.59 -2.78 -3.58
N GLN A 46 4.90 -2.58 -3.81
CA GLN A 46 5.72 -1.77 -2.91
C GLN A 46 5.19 -0.34 -2.81
N PHE A 47 4.84 0.26 -3.95
CA PHE A 47 4.28 1.60 -3.99
C PHE A 47 2.93 1.68 -3.25
N ALA A 48 2.04 0.71 -3.45
CA ALA A 48 0.76 0.65 -2.72
C ALA A 48 0.94 0.52 -1.20
N LEU A 49 1.92 -0.28 -0.75
CA LEU A 49 2.26 -0.43 0.67
C LEU A 49 2.88 0.86 1.24
N ASP A 50 3.77 1.52 0.50
CA ASP A 50 4.37 2.79 0.91
C ASP A 50 3.31 3.89 1.06
N GLU A 51 2.34 3.97 0.14
CA GLU A 51 1.20 4.90 0.24
C GLU A 51 0.26 4.53 1.41
N THR A 52 0.12 3.24 1.73
CA THR A 52 -0.61 2.79 2.92
C THR A 52 0.09 3.26 4.21
N VAL A 53 1.43 3.24 4.23
CA VAL A 53 2.23 3.81 5.33
C VAL A 53 2.02 5.33 5.41
N GLN A 54 1.96 6.05 4.29
CA GLN A 54 1.65 7.49 4.28
C GLN A 54 0.27 7.80 4.88
N LEU A 55 -0.76 7.00 4.55
CA LEU A 55 -2.07 7.12 5.17
C LEU A 55 -2.04 6.82 6.68
N SER A 56 -1.30 5.79 7.09
CA SER A 56 -1.09 5.47 8.51
C SER A 56 -0.44 6.62 9.28
N GLU A 57 0.57 7.27 8.71
CA GLU A 57 1.20 8.45 9.33
C GLU A 57 0.25 9.65 9.41
N ALA A 58 -0.63 9.85 8.41
CA ALA A 58 -1.66 10.88 8.46
C ALA A 58 -2.70 10.62 9.57
N VAL A 59 -3.16 9.37 9.72
CA VAL A 59 -4.07 8.95 10.80
C VAL A 59 -3.41 9.16 12.16
N LYS A 60 -2.16 8.71 12.33
CA LYS A 60 -1.38 8.92 13.55
C LYS A 60 -1.21 10.42 13.85
N ARG A 61 -0.97 11.24 12.82
CA ARG A 61 -0.82 12.69 12.99
C ARG A 61 -2.13 13.33 13.46
N ALA A 62 -3.26 12.96 12.88
CA ALA A 62 -4.57 13.43 13.29
C ALA A 62 -4.90 13.02 14.75
N ALA A 63 -4.69 11.76 15.09
CA ALA A 63 -4.90 11.23 16.44
C ALA A 63 -4.01 11.89 17.49
N GLY A 64 -2.80 12.33 17.12
CA GLY A 64 -1.90 13.08 18.01
C GLY A 64 -2.25 14.58 18.16
N LEU A 65 -3.10 15.13 17.29
CA LEU A 65 -3.49 16.55 17.33
C LEU A 65 -4.89 16.77 17.91
N LEU A 66 -5.78 15.78 17.81
CA LEU A 66 -7.19 15.87 18.19
C LEU A 66 -7.46 15.08 19.48
N SER A 67 -8.37 15.58 20.33
CA SER A 67 -8.77 14.86 21.55
C SER A 67 -9.74 13.74 21.20
N GLN A 68 -9.61 12.59 21.85
CA GLN A 68 -10.57 11.49 21.68
C GLN A 68 -11.91 11.76 22.38
N ASP A 69 -11.95 12.75 23.29
CA ASP A 69 -13.17 13.09 24.04
C ASP A 69 -14.22 13.83 23.18
N ASP A 70 -13.78 14.52 22.13
CA ASP A 70 -14.63 15.40 21.30
C ASP A 70 -14.49 15.17 19.79
N THR A 71 -13.66 14.20 19.37
CA THR A 71 -13.38 13.92 17.96
C THR A 71 -13.64 12.45 17.64
N LEU A 72 -14.47 12.21 16.61
CA LEU A 72 -14.61 10.90 15.96
C LEU A 72 -13.64 10.81 14.77
N ILE A 73 -12.74 9.83 14.81
CA ILE A 73 -11.88 9.47 13.67
C ILE A 73 -12.37 8.15 13.09
N VAL A 74 -12.67 8.15 11.79
CA VAL A 74 -13.07 6.95 11.04
C VAL A 74 -12.02 6.67 9.97
N VAL A 75 -11.58 5.42 9.88
CA VAL A 75 -10.67 4.93 8.84
C VAL A 75 -11.35 3.77 8.13
N THR A 76 -11.46 3.86 6.80
CA THR A 76 -12.08 2.84 5.97
C THR A 76 -11.42 2.81 4.59
N ALA A 77 -11.72 1.77 3.82
CA ALA A 77 -11.58 1.76 2.37
C ALA A 77 -12.95 1.93 1.72
N ASP A 78 -12.97 2.39 0.47
CA ASP A 78 -14.15 2.48 -0.39
C ASP A 78 -14.44 1.15 -1.10
N HIS A 79 -13.40 0.41 -1.52
CA HIS A 79 -13.50 -0.95 -2.05
C HIS A 79 -12.24 -1.78 -1.82
N ALA A 80 -12.29 -3.07 -2.19
CA ALA A 80 -11.16 -3.99 -2.14
C ALA A 80 -10.36 -3.99 -3.46
N HIS A 81 -9.20 -4.66 -3.44
CA HIS A 81 -8.38 -4.99 -4.61
C HIS A 81 -8.08 -6.49 -4.66
N VAL A 82 -7.62 -6.98 -5.82
CA VAL A 82 -7.34 -8.41 -6.05
C VAL A 82 -5.93 -8.85 -5.61
N MET A 83 -5.28 -8.05 -4.76
CA MET A 83 -3.99 -8.38 -4.17
C MET A 83 -4.16 -9.48 -3.12
N SER A 84 -3.27 -10.46 -3.10
CA SER A 84 -3.30 -11.57 -2.15
C SER A 84 -1.92 -11.84 -1.55
N ILE A 85 -1.93 -12.36 -0.32
CA ILE A 85 -0.73 -12.83 0.40
C ILE A 85 -0.75 -14.36 0.40
N ASN A 86 0.33 -14.99 -0.05
CA ASN A 86 0.41 -16.43 -0.25
C ASN A 86 1.77 -17.01 0.18
N GLY A 87 1.89 -18.34 0.17
CA GLY A 87 3.20 -19.00 0.21
C GLY A 87 3.74 -19.40 1.58
N TYR A 88 2.93 -19.25 2.65
CA TYR A 88 3.26 -19.68 4.01
C TYR A 88 4.64 -19.22 4.49
N SER A 89 5.03 -18.00 4.12
CA SER A 89 6.30 -17.39 4.55
C SER A 89 6.34 -17.25 6.09
N ASN A 90 7.50 -17.52 6.70
CA ASN A 90 7.67 -17.46 8.15
C ASN A 90 7.57 -16.01 8.67
N ARG A 91 7.31 -15.85 9.97
CA ARG A 91 7.38 -14.55 10.66
C ARG A 91 8.74 -13.87 10.44
N GLY A 92 8.74 -12.58 10.13
CA GLY A 92 9.95 -11.79 9.88
C GLY A 92 10.51 -11.93 8.46
N HIS A 93 9.85 -12.69 7.59
CA HIS A 93 10.16 -12.70 6.16
C HIS A 93 9.78 -11.38 5.50
N ASP A 94 10.56 -10.97 4.51
CA ASP A 94 10.28 -9.78 3.71
C ASP A 94 8.97 -9.95 2.95
N ILE A 95 8.01 -9.05 3.17
CA ILE A 95 6.70 -9.12 2.52
C ILE A 95 6.80 -8.95 1.00
N LEU A 96 7.84 -8.25 0.51
CA LEU A 96 8.15 -8.09 -0.91
C LEU A 96 8.99 -9.25 -1.47
N GLY A 97 9.34 -10.23 -0.64
CA GLY A 97 10.21 -11.35 -0.98
C GLY A 97 9.52 -12.50 -1.70
N ILE A 98 10.35 -13.44 -2.18
CA ILE A 98 9.90 -14.72 -2.73
C ILE A 98 9.32 -15.59 -1.62
N SER A 99 8.16 -16.17 -1.87
CA SER A 99 7.53 -17.18 -1.02
C SER A 99 8.48 -18.35 -0.72
N ARG A 100 8.38 -18.92 0.48
CA ARG A 100 9.10 -20.15 0.85
C ARG A 100 8.72 -21.34 -0.03
N ASN A 101 7.46 -21.41 -0.44
CA ASN A 101 6.95 -22.48 -1.29
C ASN A 101 7.17 -22.17 -2.77
N THR A 102 7.24 -23.24 -3.57
CA THR A 102 7.27 -23.22 -5.03
C THR A 102 5.98 -23.81 -5.59
N ASP A 103 5.70 -23.55 -6.87
CA ASP A 103 4.57 -24.21 -7.54
C ASP A 103 4.87 -25.69 -7.86
N THR A 104 3.93 -26.38 -8.49
CA THR A 104 4.06 -27.81 -8.85
C THR A 104 5.23 -28.08 -9.80
N ASN A 105 5.66 -27.07 -10.55
CA ASN A 105 6.81 -27.13 -11.46
C ASN A 105 8.13 -26.70 -10.79
N LYS A 106 8.12 -26.52 -9.46
CA LYS A 106 9.24 -26.04 -8.65
C LYS A 106 9.69 -24.61 -8.97
N ALA A 107 8.87 -23.82 -9.68
CA ALA A 107 9.19 -22.43 -9.93
C ALA A 107 8.86 -21.56 -8.69
N PRO A 108 9.74 -20.61 -8.31
CA PRO A 108 9.52 -19.71 -7.17
C PRO A 108 8.48 -18.63 -7.52
N TYR A 109 7.69 -18.18 -6.55
CA TYR A 109 6.71 -17.10 -6.71
C TYR A 109 6.82 -16.09 -5.57
N MET A 110 6.32 -14.88 -5.77
CA MET A 110 6.36 -13.80 -4.77
C MET A 110 5.37 -14.06 -3.62
N THR A 111 5.67 -13.59 -2.41
CA THR A 111 4.72 -13.66 -1.27
C THR A 111 3.44 -12.89 -1.56
N LEU A 112 3.52 -11.78 -2.31
CA LEU A 112 2.38 -11.00 -2.77
C LEU A 112 2.09 -11.29 -4.24
N SER A 113 0.83 -11.42 -4.59
CA SER A 113 0.39 -11.65 -5.99
C SER A 113 -0.87 -10.85 -6.32
N TYR A 114 -1.11 -10.66 -7.62
CA TYR A 114 -2.36 -10.13 -8.16
C TYR A 114 -2.97 -11.15 -9.10
N THR A 115 -4.30 -11.24 -9.09
CA THR A 115 -5.03 -12.15 -9.99
C THR A 115 -5.10 -11.62 -11.43
N ASN A 116 -5.06 -10.30 -11.62
CA ASN A 116 -5.08 -9.63 -12.92
C ASN A 116 -4.26 -8.32 -12.88
N GLY A 117 -4.09 -7.70 -14.05
CA GLY A 117 -3.42 -6.41 -14.20
C GLY A 117 -2.13 -6.48 -15.03
N PRO A 118 -1.40 -5.35 -15.13
CA PRO A 118 -0.23 -5.20 -15.99
C PRO A 118 0.98 -6.05 -15.56
N GLY A 119 0.99 -6.60 -14.35
CA GLY A 119 2.02 -7.52 -13.86
C GLY A 119 1.95 -8.93 -14.45
N PHE A 120 1.02 -9.20 -15.37
CA PHE A 120 0.89 -10.48 -16.05
C PHE A 120 2.09 -10.78 -16.95
N TYR A 121 2.56 -12.02 -16.90
CA TYR A 121 3.54 -12.56 -17.85
C TYR A 121 2.96 -13.76 -18.57
N ASN A 122 3.20 -13.83 -19.89
CA ASN A 122 2.83 -14.99 -20.69
C ASN A 122 3.46 -16.27 -20.12
N LEU A 123 2.67 -17.34 -20.12
CA LEU A 123 3.21 -18.67 -19.84
C LEU A 123 4.30 -18.99 -20.86
N THR A 124 5.30 -19.75 -20.43
CA THR A 124 6.29 -20.33 -21.34
C THR A 124 5.59 -21.22 -22.37
N GLY A 125 6.25 -21.55 -23.48
CA GLY A 125 5.67 -22.38 -24.56
C GLY A 125 5.10 -23.74 -24.12
N ASN A 126 5.47 -24.21 -22.92
CA ASN A 126 4.99 -25.44 -22.30
C ASN A 126 3.86 -25.22 -21.27
N GLY A 127 3.26 -24.02 -21.19
CA GLY A 127 2.21 -23.70 -20.24
C GLY A 127 2.68 -23.49 -18.80
N VAL A 128 3.99 -23.38 -18.58
CA VAL A 128 4.58 -23.18 -17.23
C VAL A 128 4.75 -21.70 -16.95
N ARG A 129 4.47 -21.28 -15.70
CA ARG A 129 4.69 -19.92 -15.22
C ARG A 129 6.18 -19.53 -15.33
N PRO A 130 6.52 -18.30 -15.75
CA PRO A 130 7.89 -17.81 -15.71
C PRO A 130 8.48 -17.83 -14.29
N ASP A 131 9.76 -18.16 -14.20
CA ASP A 131 10.54 -18.02 -12.97
C ASP A 131 10.74 -16.53 -12.66
N VAL A 132 10.11 -16.06 -11.58
CA VAL A 132 10.11 -14.64 -11.21
C VAL A 132 11.51 -14.11 -10.94
N THR A 133 12.44 -14.97 -10.50
CA THR A 133 13.83 -14.56 -10.20
C THR A 133 14.62 -14.19 -11.45
N LYS A 134 14.13 -14.58 -12.63
CA LYS A 134 14.77 -14.34 -13.93
C LYS A 134 14.14 -13.18 -14.70
N LEU A 135 13.11 -12.54 -14.14
CA LEU A 135 12.48 -11.39 -14.77
C LEU A 135 13.39 -10.15 -14.68
N GLN A 136 13.41 -9.32 -15.71
CA GLN A 136 14.31 -8.15 -15.78
C GLN A 136 14.08 -7.10 -14.69
N ASN A 137 12.86 -7.08 -14.14
CA ASN A 137 12.41 -6.21 -13.06
C ASN A 137 12.38 -6.90 -11.70
N PHE A 138 12.93 -8.11 -11.57
CA PHE A 138 12.99 -8.78 -10.28
C PHE A 138 13.82 -7.98 -9.27
N GLY A 139 13.27 -7.73 -8.07
CA GLY A 139 13.92 -7.00 -6.99
C GLY A 139 14.10 -5.50 -7.24
N LYS A 140 13.40 -4.93 -8.24
CA LYS A 140 13.37 -3.50 -8.53
C LYS A 140 12.04 -2.86 -8.19
#